data_AF-A0A960YXU7-F1
#
_entry.id   AF-A0A960YXU7-F1
#
_cell.length_a   1.000
_cell.length_b   1.000
_cell.length_c   1.000
_cell.angle_alpha   90.00
_cell.angle_beta   90.00
_cell.angle_gamma   90.00
#
_symmetry.space_group_name_H-M   'P 1'
#
loop_
_entity.id
_entity.type
_entity.pdbx_description
1 polymer ?
#
loop_
_entity_poly.entity_id
_entity_poly.type
_entity_poly.pdbx_seq_one_letter_code
_entity_poly.pdbx_strand_id
1 'polypeptide(L)' 'MKFIFITLIFLFQVQSLLSQEEGCVKGDCENGTGVFVSDGIKYIGTFVNGYLHGKKEKIITPDGSVYEG' A
#
# COMPACT_ATOMS: atom_id res chain seq x y z
N MET A 1 -31.99 -22.92 -4.05
CA MET A 1 -31.49 -22.14 -5.20
C MET A 1 -31.27 -20.66 -4.88
N LYS A 2 -32.25 -19.93 -4.32
CA LYS A 2 -32.13 -18.48 -3.99
C LYS A 2 -31.05 -18.17 -2.91
N PHE A 3 -30.94 -19.01 -1.87
CA PHE A 3 -29.98 -18.83 -0.77
C PHE A 3 -28.51 -19.06 -1.19
N ILE A 4 -28.26 -19.97 -2.13
CA ILE A 4 -26.91 -20.27 -2.65
C ILE A 4 -26.33 -19.05 -3.39
N PHE A 5 -27.17 -18.33 -4.14
CA PHE A 5 -26.77 -17.09 -4.80
C PHE A 5 -26.43 -15.98 -3.80
N ILE A 6 -27.20 -15.86 -2.71
CA ILE A 6 -26.96 -14.85 -1.66
C ILE A 6 -25.64 -15.14 -0.93
N THR A 7 -25.35 -16.40 -0.61
CA THR A 7 -24.09 -16.77 0.06
C THR A 7 -22.86 -16.54 -0.82
N LEU A 8 -22.95 -16.78 -2.13
CA LEU A 8 -21.84 -16.55 -3.07
C LEU A 8 -21.56 -15.05 -3.26
N ILE A 9 -22.60 -14.22 -3.31
CA ILE A 9 -22.45 -12.76 -3.38
C ILE A 9 -21.79 -12.25 -2.09
N PHE A 10 -22.21 -12.74 -0.92
CA PHE A 10 -21.62 -12.32 0.36
C PHE A 10 -20.13 -12.71 0.47
N LEU A 11 -19.75 -13.90 0.00
CA LEU A 11 -18.35 -14.34 -0.03
C LEU A 11 -17.48 -13.48 -0.96
N PHE A 12 -18.02 -13.04 -2.11
CA PHE A 12 -17.30 -12.16 -3.04
C PHE A 12 -17.09 -10.75 -2.47
N GLN A 13 -18.07 -10.21 -1.74
CA GLN A 13 -17.96 -8.88 -1.11
C GLN A 13 -16.91 -8.83 0.02
N VAL A 14 -16.65 -9.96 0.69
CA VAL A 14 -15.62 -10.05 1.75
C VAL A 14 -14.19 -9.98 1.17
N GLN A 15 -13.98 -10.44 -0.07
CA GLN A 15 -12.65 -10.49 -0.69
C GLN A 15 -12.09 -9.08 -0.97
N SER A 16 -12.95 -8.12 -1.32
CA SER A 16 -12.56 -6.73 -1.56
C SER A 16 -12.11 -5.96 -0.31
N LEU A 17 -12.44 -6.44 0.89
CA LEU A 17 -12.08 -5.77 2.16
C LEU A 17 -10.63 -6.03 2.60
N LEU A 18 -9.95 -7.03 2.01
CA LEU A 18 -8.57 -7.38 2.33
C LEU A 18 -7.54 -6.85 1.32
N SER A 19 -7.96 -5.96 0.41
CA SER A 19 -7.05 -5.34 -0.55
C SER A 19 -6.04 -4.45 0.17
N GLN A 20 -4.81 -4.94 0.31
CA GLN A 20 -3.69 -4.09 0.71
C GLN A 20 -3.33 -3.19 -0.47
N GLU A 21 -3.25 -1.88 -0.26
CA GLU A 21 -2.76 -0.97 -1.32
C GLU A 21 -1.28 -1.27 -1.56
N GLU A 22 -0.93 -1.65 -2.79
CA GLU A 22 0.45 -1.88 -3.22
C GLU A 22 0.83 -0.91 -4.35
N GLY A 23 2.10 -0.54 -4.39
CA GLY A 23 2.65 0.39 -5.37
C GLY A 23 2.64 1.86 -4.90
N CYS A 24 2.69 2.78 -5.86
CA CYS A 24 2.67 4.21 -5.57
C CYS A 24 1.24 4.65 -5.18
N VAL A 25 1.03 4.95 -3.91
CA VAL A 25 -0.30 5.31 -3.39
C VAL A 25 -0.50 6.82 -3.32
N LYS A 26 0.58 7.61 -3.36
CA LYS A 26 0.50 9.08 -3.33
C LYS A 26 1.75 9.73 -3.91
N GLY A 27 1.59 10.87 -4.59
CA GLY A 27 2.70 11.71 -5.06
C GLY A 27 3.37 11.15 -6.32
N ASP A 28 4.68 11.43 -6.46
CA ASP A 28 5.50 10.98 -7.56
C ASP A 28 6.55 9.99 -7.05
N CYS A 29 6.32 8.70 -7.29
CA CYS A 29 7.24 7.63 -6.93
C CYS A 29 8.27 7.32 -8.03
N GLU A 30 8.29 8.06 -9.14
CA GLU A 30 9.26 7.92 -10.22
C GLU A 30 10.39 8.95 -10.06
N ASN A 31 10.06 10.25 -9.99
CA ASN A 31 11.04 11.34 -9.95
C ASN A 31 10.60 12.53 -9.07
N GLY A 32 10.08 12.24 -7.88
CA GLY A 32 9.65 13.28 -6.94
C GLY A 32 9.39 12.73 -5.55
N THR A 33 8.62 13.46 -4.75
CA THR A 33 8.23 13.00 -3.41
C THR A 33 6.97 12.13 -3.50
N GLY A 34 7.04 10.94 -2.93
CA GLY A 34 5.99 9.94 -3.02
C GLY A 34 5.78 9.13 -1.74
N VAL A 35 4.70 8.35 -1.76
CA VAL A 35 4.41 7.29 -0.80
C VAL A 35 4.23 6.01 -1.60
N PHE A 36 5.14 5.07 -1.38
CA PHE A 36 5.12 3.75 -2.01
C PHE A 36 4.81 2.69 -0.96
N VAL A 37 3.98 1.71 -1.29
CA VAL A 37 3.63 0.61 -0.39
C VAL A 37 4.02 -0.72 -1.01
N SER A 38 4.77 -1.54 -0.27
CA SER A 38 5.12 -2.92 -0.65
C SER A 38 5.03 -3.79 0.58
N ASP A 39 4.34 -4.93 0.47
CA ASP A 39 4.19 -5.88 1.57
C ASP A 39 3.70 -5.23 2.88
N GLY A 40 2.84 -4.21 2.76
CA GLY A 40 2.27 -3.45 3.86
C GLY A 40 3.23 -2.44 4.50
N ILE A 41 4.46 -2.34 4.00
CA ILE A 41 5.45 -1.34 4.41
C ILE A 41 5.25 -0.08 3.58
N LYS A 42 5.06 1.07 4.23
CA LYS A 42 4.99 2.38 3.57
C LYS A 42 6.37 3.04 3.56
N TYR A 43 6.83 3.42 2.38
CA TYR A 43 8.07 4.17 2.14
C TYR A 43 7.70 5.60 1.75
N ILE A 44 8.13 6.57 2.55
CA ILE A 44 7.85 7.99 2.35
C ILE A 44 9.19 8.71 2.13
N GLY A 45 9.30 9.42 1.01
CA GLY A 45 10.48 10.22 0.69
C GLY A 45 10.56 10.58 -0.79
N THR A 46 11.77 10.96 -1.23
CA THR A 46 12.05 11.32 -2.63
C THR A 46 12.46 10.09 -3.43
N PHE A 47 11.93 9.97 -4.63
CA PHE A 47 12.20 8.91 -5.59
C PHE A 47 12.93 9.46 -6.81
N VAL A 48 13.84 8.67 -7.37
CA VAL A 48 14.56 8.97 -8.61
C VAL A 48 14.63 7.68 -9.44
N ASN A 49 14.11 7.73 -10.66
CA ASN A 49 13.92 6.58 -11.55
C ASN A 49 13.21 5.38 -10.87
N GLY A 50 12.20 5.65 -10.05
CA GLY A 50 11.43 4.60 -9.36
C GLY A 50 12.06 4.09 -8.06
N TYR A 51 13.28 4.53 -7.72
CA TYR A 51 13.99 4.11 -6.52
C TYR A 51 13.95 5.20 -5.45
N LEU A 52 13.64 4.80 -4.21
CA LEU A 52 13.74 5.69 -3.05
C LEU A 52 15.18 6.18 -2.92
N HIS A 53 15.37 7.48 -3.10
CA HIS A 53 16.68 8.13 -3.19
C HIS A 53 16.91 9.08 -2.02
N GLY A 54 18.08 8.98 -1.39
CA GLY A 54 18.46 9.83 -0.25
C GLY A 54 18.02 9.28 1.11
N LYS A 55 17.93 10.19 2.08
CA LYS A 55 17.45 9.93 3.44
C LYS A 55 15.95 9.64 3.42
N LYS A 56 15.52 8.64 4.17
CA LYS A 56 14.12 8.21 4.16
C LYS A 56 13.40 9.08 5.17
N GLU A 57 12.46 9.91 4.71
CA GLU A 57 11.67 10.72 5.64
C GLU A 57 10.93 9.82 6.61
N LYS A 58 10.36 8.71 6.13
CA LYS A 58 9.69 7.74 6.99
C LYS A 58 9.55 6.36 6.35
N ILE A 59 9.75 5.32 7.15
CA ILE A 59 9.26 3.96 6.87
C ILE A 59 8.22 3.62 7.93
N ILE A 60 7.06 3.13 7.51
CA ILE A 60 6.02 2.65 8.41
C ILE A 60 5.81 1.17 8.12
N THR A 61 6.04 0.31 9.10
CA THR A 61 5.85 -1.14 8.98
C THR A 61 4.41 -1.55 9.34
N PRO A 62 3.97 -2.79 8.97
CA PRO A 62 2.61 -3.25 9.25
C PRO A 62 2.21 -3.26 10.72
N ASP A 63 3.17 -3.38 11.63
CA ASP A 63 2.99 -3.29 13.09
C ASP A 63 2.83 -1.84 13.59
N GLY A 64 2.92 -0.85 12.70
CA GLY A 64 2.84 0.57 13.01
C GLY A 64 4.17 1.19 13.45
N SER A 65 5.26 0.42 13.49
CA SER A 65 6.57 0.97 13.83
C SER A 65 7.03 1.97 12.77
N VAL A 66 7.69 3.03 13.24
CA VAL A 66 8.13 4.16 12.42
C VAL A 66 9.64 4.26 12.47
N TYR A 67 10.28 4.31 11.31
CA TYR A 67 11.71 4.54 11.17
C TYR A 67 11.96 5.82 10.37
N GLU A 68 12.72 6.74 10.94
CA GLU A 68 13.10 8.03 10.33
C GLU A 68 14.64 8.05 10.19
N GLY A 69 15.19 8.59 9.08
CA GLY A 69 16.65 8.61 8.86
C GLY A 69 17.13 9.64 7.87
#